data_AF-A0A6P0X1Z7-F1
#
_entry.id   AF-A0A6P0X1Z7-F1
#
_cell.length_a   1.000
_cell.length_b   1.000
_cell.length_c   1.000
_cell.angle_alpha   90.00
_cell.angle_beta   90.00
_cell.angle_gamma   90.00
#
_symmetry.space_group_name_H-M   'P 1'
#
loop_
_entity.id
_entity.type
_entity.pdbx_description
1 polymer ?
#
loop_
_entity_poly.entity_id
_entity_poly.type
_entity_poly.pdbx_seq_one_letter_code
_entity_poly.pdbx_strand_id
1 'polypeptide(L)'
;MRHGRKNRTQRIDGYKRHVLRDLDSGLVRAVGVTPANAAEATVTEAIATDLKHQEAELAELHIDRAYLNSSLVRDREKELIIYCKAWRVTNGNKFSKTAFVLDWDSGTIRCPNQVSLPFTEGRKVQFPAATCTSCPLRERCTSSPKGRSISIHPEEKFIAELRQRQLTTAGRAKLRERVAVEHSLSHIGRWQGDKARYIGVRKNLFDLRRTAVVHNLHVLARIFAEPTPSTNPTIVN
;
A
#
# COMPACT_ATOMS: atom_id res chain seq x y z
N MET A 1 -5.37 29.42 0.04
CA MET A 1 -5.65 28.10 0.65
C MET A 1 -5.64 27.06 -0.46
N ARG A 2 -4.86 25.98 -0.39
CA ARG A 2 -4.78 24.98 -1.47
C ARG A 2 -5.71 23.81 -1.13
N HIS A 3 -6.72 23.58 -1.98
CA HIS A 3 -7.72 22.54 -1.80
C HIS A 3 -7.15 21.15 -2.10
N GLY A 4 -7.44 20.18 -1.24
CA GLY A 4 -7.28 18.76 -1.53
C GLY A 4 -8.52 18.15 -2.20
N ARG A 5 -8.42 16.90 -2.64
CA ARG A 5 -9.56 16.12 -3.13
C ARG A 5 -9.55 14.74 -2.51
N LYS A 6 -10.70 14.30 -2.00
CA LYS A 6 -10.93 12.90 -1.57
C LYS A 6 -11.26 12.01 -2.78
N ASN A 7 -12.04 12.56 -3.70
CA ASN A 7 -12.44 11.94 -4.97
C ASN A 7 -12.75 13.06 -5.99
N ARG A 8 -13.28 12.69 -7.17
CA ARG A 8 -13.57 13.65 -8.26
C ARG A 8 -14.53 14.77 -7.85
N THR A 9 -15.47 14.49 -6.95
CA THR A 9 -16.56 15.40 -6.57
C THR A 9 -16.35 16.04 -5.20
N GLN A 10 -15.57 15.43 -4.31
CA GLN A 10 -15.39 15.89 -2.94
C GLN A 10 -14.03 16.56 -2.73
N ARG A 11 -14.07 17.87 -2.50
CA ARG A 11 -12.93 18.67 -2.07
C ARG A 11 -12.76 18.57 -0.56
N ILE A 12 -11.51 18.65 -0.09
CA ILE A 12 -11.18 18.74 1.32
C ILE A 12 -10.32 19.97 1.53
N ASP A 13 -10.71 20.79 2.50
CA ASP A 13 -9.90 21.87 3.03
C ASP A 13 -9.38 21.51 4.42
N GLY A 14 -8.15 21.92 4.72
CA GLY A 14 -7.49 21.61 5.99
C GLY A 14 -6.41 20.54 5.84
N TYR A 15 -6.53 19.45 6.60
CA TYR A 15 -5.43 18.50 6.82
C TYR A 15 -5.87 17.03 6.68
N LYS A 16 -4.94 16.17 6.25
CA LYS A 16 -5.07 14.72 6.28
C LYS A 16 -4.38 14.18 7.53
N ARG A 17 -5.02 13.17 8.13
CA ARG A 17 -4.49 12.44 9.29
C ARG A 17 -3.89 11.12 8.82
N HIS A 18 -2.77 10.76 9.42
CA HIS A 18 -2.04 9.53 9.12
C HIS A 18 -1.80 8.82 10.45
N VAL A 19 -2.07 7.51 10.48
CA VAL A 19 -1.93 6.68 11.68
C VAL A 19 -1.12 5.46 11.31
N LEU A 20 -0.05 5.21 12.06
CA LEU A 20 0.68 3.97 12.06
C LEU A 20 0.32 3.20 13.33
N ARG A 21 -0.39 2.09 13.14
CA ARG A 21 -0.86 1.21 14.19
C ARG A 21 -0.08 -0.10 14.11
N ASP A 22 0.43 -0.54 15.24
CA ASP A 22 0.88 -1.91 15.43
C ASP A 22 -0.35 -2.82 15.43
N LEU A 23 -0.36 -3.80 14.53
CA LEU A 23 -1.52 -4.69 14.34
C LEU A 23 -1.64 -5.70 15.48
N ASP A 24 -0.53 -6.07 16.11
CA ASP A 24 -0.50 -7.10 17.16
C ASP A 24 -0.98 -6.54 18.49
N SER A 25 -0.37 -5.45 18.96
CA SER A 25 -0.80 -4.79 20.21
C SER A 25 -2.05 -3.92 20.02
N GLY A 26 -2.36 -3.54 18.78
CA GLY A 26 -3.40 -2.58 18.46
C GLY A 26 -3.09 -1.13 18.81
N LEU A 27 -1.89 -0.86 19.33
CA LEU A 27 -1.44 0.47 19.74
C LEU A 27 -1.06 1.32 18.53
N VAL A 28 -1.37 2.61 18.61
CA VAL A 28 -0.85 3.61 17.68
C VAL A 28 0.58 3.96 18.08
N ARG A 29 1.55 3.63 17.22
CA ARG A 29 2.98 3.89 17.44
C ARG A 29 3.40 5.27 16.95
N ALA A 30 2.81 5.73 15.85
CA ALA A 30 3.10 7.04 15.30
C ALA A 30 1.88 7.63 14.57
N VAL A 31 1.82 8.96 14.54
CA VAL A 31 0.80 9.69 13.78
C VAL A 31 1.44 10.83 13.01
N GLY A 32 0.81 11.21 11.92
CA GLY A 32 1.26 12.31 11.08
C GLY A 32 0.10 13.16 10.59
N VAL A 33 0.41 14.40 10.21
CA VAL A 33 -0.55 15.34 9.63
C VAL A 33 0.07 15.98 8.41
N THR A 34 -0.67 16.01 7.30
CA THR A 34 -0.26 16.74 6.09
C THR A 34 -1.35 17.73 5.66
N PRO A 35 -1.01 18.83 4.97
CA PRO A 35 -2.01 19.65 4.29
C PRO A 35 -2.84 18.82 3.29
N ALA A 36 -4.10 19.18 3.08
CA ALA A 36 -5.01 18.43 2.21
C ALA A 36 -4.52 18.28 0.75
N ASN A 37 -3.67 19.20 0.28
CA ASN A 37 -3.10 19.19 -1.06
C ASN A 37 -1.72 18.49 -1.15
N ALA A 38 -1.16 18.03 -0.04
CA ALA A 38 0.10 17.29 -0.03
C ALA A 38 -0.13 15.80 -0.32
N ALA A 39 0.88 15.15 -0.91
CA ALA A 39 0.86 13.72 -1.15
C ALA A 39 1.04 12.97 0.18
N GLU A 40 0.25 11.90 0.38
CA GLU A 40 0.24 11.13 1.63
C GLU A 40 1.62 10.54 1.94
N ALA A 41 2.36 10.13 0.91
CA ALA A 41 3.70 9.56 1.02
C ALA A 41 4.71 10.48 1.73
N THR A 42 4.52 11.81 1.74
CA THR A 42 5.51 12.72 2.36
C THR A 42 5.50 12.67 3.89
N VAL A 43 4.43 12.13 4.51
CA VAL A 43 4.34 12.05 5.98
C VAL A 43 5.25 10.96 6.56
N THR A 44 5.67 10.00 5.74
CA THR A 44 6.31 8.78 6.22
C THR A 44 7.71 9.03 6.76
N GLU A 45 8.39 10.08 6.33
CA GLU A 45 9.68 10.49 6.89
C GLU A 45 9.55 10.87 8.37
N ALA A 46 8.52 11.66 8.71
CA ALA A 46 8.24 12.01 10.10
C ALA A 46 7.84 10.79 10.93
N ILE A 47 7.04 9.89 10.35
CA ILE A 47 6.66 8.61 11.00
C ILE A 47 7.89 7.73 11.24
N ALA A 48 8.80 7.62 10.27
CA ALA A 48 10.02 6.84 10.40
C ALA A 48 10.93 7.41 11.51
N THR A 49 11.04 8.74 11.61
CA THR A 49 11.76 9.39 12.71
C THR A 49 11.12 9.09 14.06
N ASP A 50 9.79 9.16 14.16
CA ASP A 50 9.08 8.81 15.40
C ASP A 50 9.28 7.34 15.80
N LEU A 51 9.38 6.42 14.83
CA LEU A 51 9.70 5.01 15.10
C LEU A 51 11.14 4.79 15.57
N LYS A 52 12.10 5.48 14.94
CA LYS A 52 13.51 5.43 15.35
C LYS A 52 13.70 5.89 16.80
N HIS A 53 13.01 6.94 17.23
CA HIS A 53 13.05 7.38 18.63
C HIS A 53 12.42 6.39 19.62
N GLN A 54 11.60 5.46 19.13
CA GLN A 54 11.00 4.40 19.94
C GLN A 54 11.79 3.09 19.85
N GLU A 55 12.93 3.07 19.15
CA GLU A 55 13.72 1.87 18.87
C GLU A 55 12.85 0.73 18.29
N ALA A 56 11.88 1.11 17.46
CA ALA A 56 10.91 0.19 16.88
C ALA A 56 11.27 -0.11 15.42
N GLU A 57 11.35 -1.39 15.09
CA GLU A 57 11.59 -1.90 13.74
C GLU A 57 10.28 -2.35 13.09
N LEU A 58 10.19 -2.19 11.76
CA LEU A 58 9.05 -2.65 10.98
C LEU A 58 9.37 -4.04 10.41
N ALA A 59 8.59 -5.05 10.80
CA ALA A 59 8.67 -6.39 10.20
C ALA A 59 7.67 -6.55 9.04
N GLU A 60 6.44 -6.06 9.22
CA GLU A 60 5.37 -6.07 8.21
C GLU A 60 4.75 -4.67 8.09
N LEU A 61 4.47 -4.22 6.86
CA LEU A 61 3.87 -2.92 6.60
C LEU A 61 2.62 -3.03 5.73
N HIS A 62 1.46 -2.75 6.33
CA HIS A 62 0.16 -2.76 5.67
C HIS A 62 -0.26 -1.34 5.29
N ILE A 63 -0.23 -1.02 4.00
CA ILE A 63 -0.42 0.36 3.52
C ILE A 63 -1.44 0.48 2.40
N ASP A 64 -1.92 1.71 2.26
CA ASP A 64 -2.62 2.18 1.07
C ASP A 64 -1.68 2.41 -0.11
N ARG A 65 -2.23 2.33 -1.32
CA ARG A 65 -1.49 2.62 -2.57
C ARG A 65 -0.85 4.02 -2.59
N ALA A 66 -1.44 4.98 -1.90
CA ALA A 66 -0.93 6.35 -1.83
C ALA A 66 0.44 6.44 -1.13
N TYR A 67 0.82 5.43 -0.34
CA TYR A 67 2.12 5.36 0.34
C TYR A 67 3.16 4.53 -0.41
N LEU A 68 2.84 3.94 -1.57
CA LEU A 68 3.81 3.08 -2.26
C LEU A 68 5.06 3.83 -2.74
N ASN A 69 4.96 5.13 -2.98
CA ASN A 69 6.12 5.97 -3.33
C ASN A 69 6.83 6.58 -2.10
N SER A 70 6.49 6.14 -0.89
CA SER A 70 7.10 6.65 0.34
C SER A 70 8.51 6.14 0.55
N SER A 71 9.31 6.84 1.36
CA SER A 71 10.64 6.37 1.79
C SER A 71 10.56 5.04 2.55
N LEU A 72 9.51 4.81 3.34
CA LEU A 72 9.26 3.53 4.03
C LEU A 72 9.15 2.33 3.08
N VAL A 73 8.80 2.56 1.81
CA VAL A 73 8.70 1.50 0.80
C VAL A 73 9.94 1.48 -0.10
N ARG A 74 10.44 2.64 -0.52
CA ARG A 74 11.60 2.73 -1.43
C ARG A 74 12.91 2.35 -0.77
N ASP A 75 13.10 2.79 0.47
CA ASP A 75 14.34 2.63 1.23
C ASP A 75 14.25 1.45 2.22
N ARG A 76 13.30 0.53 1.97
CA ARG A 76 13.03 -0.59 2.85
C ARG A 76 14.15 -1.62 2.85
N GLU A 77 14.34 -2.26 3.99
CA GLU A 77 15.11 -3.49 4.09
C GLU A 77 14.44 -4.62 3.31
N LYS A 78 15.22 -5.61 2.87
CA LYS A 78 14.72 -6.68 1.99
C LYS A 78 13.73 -7.59 2.72
N GLU A 79 13.87 -7.65 4.04
CA GLU A 79 13.12 -8.44 4.98
C GLU A 79 11.74 -7.83 5.28
N LEU A 80 11.57 -6.51 5.08
CA LEU A 80 10.29 -5.83 5.31
C LEU A 80 9.24 -6.26 4.29
N ILE A 81 8.21 -6.95 4.79
CA ILE A 81 7.10 -7.42 3.96
C ILE A 81 6.04 -6.33 3.79
N ILE A 82 5.84 -5.89 2.54
CA ILE A 82 4.80 -4.90 2.21
C ILE A 82 3.49 -5.56 1.79
N TYR A 83 2.41 -5.26 2.50
CA TYR A 83 1.04 -5.61 2.09
C TYR A 83 0.32 -4.36 1.58
N CYS A 84 0.12 -4.33 0.26
CA CYS A 84 -0.65 -3.29 -0.41
C CYS A 84 -1.49 -3.88 -1.54
N LYS A 85 -2.70 -3.33 -1.73
CA LYS A 85 -3.50 -3.65 -2.91
C LYS A 85 -2.81 -3.10 -4.16
N ALA A 86 -2.41 -3.98 -5.08
CA ALA A 86 -1.87 -3.57 -6.37
C ALA A 86 -2.95 -2.93 -7.27
N TRP A 87 -2.50 -2.09 -8.21
CA TRP A 87 -3.37 -1.52 -9.23
C TRP A 87 -3.91 -2.62 -10.13
N ARG A 88 -5.21 -2.52 -10.44
CA ARG A 88 -5.81 -3.33 -11.48
C ARG A 88 -5.18 -2.95 -12.81
N VAL A 89 -4.56 -3.91 -13.47
CA VAL A 89 -4.01 -3.73 -14.82
C VAL A 89 -5.13 -4.04 -15.81
N THR A 90 -5.59 -3.03 -16.53
CA THR A 90 -6.61 -3.18 -17.57
C THR A 90 -6.08 -2.65 -18.90
N ASN A 91 -6.64 -3.14 -20.00
CA ASN A 91 -6.35 -2.63 -21.34
C ASN A 91 -7.61 -2.69 -22.21
N GLY A 92 -8.71 -2.12 -21.69
CA GLY A 92 -10.04 -2.27 -22.26
C GLY A 92 -10.41 -3.75 -22.43
N ASN A 93 -10.94 -4.10 -23.60
CA ASN A 93 -11.32 -5.47 -23.97
C ASN A 93 -10.15 -6.30 -24.53
N LYS A 94 -8.94 -5.73 -24.60
CA LYS A 94 -7.74 -6.42 -25.10
C LYS A 94 -6.91 -6.96 -23.95
N PHE A 95 -6.01 -7.89 -24.23
CA PHE A 95 -5.08 -8.44 -23.25
C PHE A 95 -4.34 -7.34 -22.49
N SER A 96 -4.38 -7.41 -21.16
CA SER A 96 -3.60 -6.58 -20.25
C SER A 96 -2.16 -7.09 -20.18
N LYS A 97 -1.27 -6.33 -19.53
CA LYS A 97 0.12 -6.77 -19.29
C LYS A 97 0.20 -8.09 -18.52
N THR A 98 -0.78 -8.41 -17.70
CA THR A 98 -0.83 -9.67 -16.93
C THR A 98 -1.02 -10.91 -17.81
N ALA A 99 -1.36 -10.77 -19.08
CA ALA A 99 -1.38 -11.87 -20.04
C ALA A 99 0.03 -12.19 -20.61
N PHE A 100 1.02 -11.36 -20.30
CA PHE A 100 2.41 -11.53 -20.72
C PHE A 100 3.20 -12.07 -19.55
N VAL A 101 4.00 -13.10 -19.79
CA VAL A 101 4.86 -13.70 -18.78
C VAL A 101 6.20 -12.97 -18.81
N LEU A 102 6.60 -12.41 -17.67
CA LEU A 102 7.94 -11.85 -17.48
C LEU A 102 8.79 -12.90 -16.78
N ASP A 103 9.83 -13.36 -17.46
CA ASP A 103 10.84 -14.26 -16.94
C ASP A 103 12.03 -13.41 -16.49
N TRP A 104 12.21 -13.31 -15.18
CA TRP A 104 13.23 -12.45 -14.56
C TRP A 104 14.63 -13.05 -14.64
N ASP A 105 14.72 -14.37 -14.68
CA ASP A 105 16.00 -15.10 -14.69
C ASP A 105 16.68 -14.95 -16.06
N SER A 106 15.89 -15.01 -17.13
CA SER A 106 16.34 -14.82 -18.51
C SER A 106 16.22 -13.38 -19.02
N GLY A 107 15.53 -12.50 -18.29
CA GLY A 107 15.24 -11.12 -18.72
C GLY A 107 14.35 -11.04 -19.96
N THR A 108 13.42 -11.99 -20.13
CA THR A 108 12.55 -12.08 -21.31
C THR A 108 11.07 -11.88 -20.99
N ILE A 109 10.34 -11.30 -21.95
CA ILE A 109 8.89 -11.16 -21.89
C ILE A 109 8.26 -12.02 -23.00
N ARG A 110 7.35 -12.91 -22.61
CA ARG A 110 6.63 -13.81 -23.50
C ARG A 110 5.17 -13.39 -23.65
N CYS A 111 4.70 -13.25 -24.88
CA CYS A 111 3.32 -12.89 -25.18
C CYS A 111 2.39 -14.11 -25.12
N PRO A 112 1.04 -13.91 -25.14
CA PRO A 112 0.06 -15.02 -25.17
C PRO A 112 0.22 -15.99 -26.35
N ASN A 113 0.85 -15.55 -27.45
CA ASN A 113 1.15 -16.38 -28.62
C ASN A 113 2.58 -16.97 -28.58
N GLN A 114 3.18 -17.06 -27.38
CA GLN A 114 4.50 -17.66 -27.12
C GLN A 114 5.73 -16.97 -27.76
N VAL A 115 5.56 -15.79 -28.37
CA VAL A 115 6.69 -14.99 -28.86
C VAL A 115 7.39 -14.34 -27.68
N SER A 116 8.71 -14.52 -27.58
CA SER A 116 9.54 -13.99 -26.50
C SER A 116 10.50 -12.92 -27.01
N LEU A 117 10.72 -11.87 -26.22
CA LEU A 117 11.68 -10.79 -26.51
C LEU A 117 12.45 -10.44 -25.23
N PRO A 118 13.70 -9.98 -25.32
CA PRO A 118 14.39 -9.42 -24.18
C PRO A 118 13.66 -8.15 -23.70
N PHE A 119 13.69 -7.90 -22.40
CA PHE A 119 13.21 -6.64 -21.83
C PHE A 119 14.24 -6.01 -20.90
N THR A 120 14.05 -4.74 -20.65
CA THR A 120 14.79 -4.00 -19.63
C THR A 120 13.80 -3.27 -18.74
N GLU A 121 14.04 -3.31 -17.43
CA GLU A 121 13.26 -2.57 -16.46
C GLU A 121 13.26 -1.06 -16.79
N GLY A 122 12.13 -0.39 -16.52
CA GLY A 122 11.94 1.02 -16.87
C GLY A 122 11.78 1.31 -18.37
N ARG A 123 11.91 0.31 -19.25
CA ARG A 123 11.82 0.49 -20.71
C ARG A 123 10.56 -0.10 -21.30
N LYS A 124 10.30 0.27 -22.55
CA LYS A 124 9.18 -0.22 -23.35
C LYS A 124 9.66 -1.32 -24.28
N VAL A 125 8.97 -2.45 -24.28
CA VAL A 125 9.16 -3.54 -25.24
C VAL A 125 8.14 -3.39 -26.35
N GLN A 126 8.61 -3.38 -27.59
CA GLN A 126 7.79 -3.34 -28.79
C GLN A 126 7.88 -4.68 -29.50
N PHE A 127 6.76 -5.42 -29.58
CA PHE A 127 6.69 -6.65 -30.36
C PHE A 127 6.68 -6.32 -31.86
N PRO A 128 7.43 -7.06 -32.70
CA PRO A 128 7.52 -6.80 -34.13
C PRO A 128 6.15 -6.76 -34.81
N ALA A 129 5.96 -5.78 -35.69
CA ALA A 129 4.72 -5.58 -36.42
C ALA A 129 4.38 -6.80 -37.28
N ALA A 130 5.34 -7.34 -38.03
CA ALA A 130 5.15 -8.51 -38.89
C ALA A 130 4.58 -9.70 -38.11
N THR A 131 5.21 -10.06 -36.99
CA THR A 131 4.75 -11.15 -36.10
C THR A 131 3.37 -10.87 -35.50
N CYS A 132 3.09 -9.62 -35.12
CA CYS A 132 1.78 -9.26 -34.58
C CYS A 132 0.68 -9.21 -35.65
N THR A 133 1.02 -8.99 -36.92
CA THR A 133 0.05 -8.87 -38.03
C THR A 133 -0.47 -10.23 -38.47
N SER A 134 0.38 -11.24 -38.53
CA SER A 134 -0.03 -12.63 -38.82
C SER A 134 -0.52 -13.41 -37.59
N CYS A 135 -0.56 -12.79 -36.41
CA CYS A 135 -0.91 -13.48 -35.16
C CYS A 135 -2.42 -13.75 -35.05
N PRO A 136 -2.85 -15.00 -34.77
CA PRO A 136 -4.27 -15.35 -34.63
C PRO A 136 -4.94 -14.64 -33.43
N LEU A 137 -4.15 -14.23 -32.43
CA LEU A 137 -4.63 -13.52 -31.25
C LEU A 137 -4.64 -11.99 -31.41
N ARG A 138 -4.34 -11.45 -32.60
CA ARG A 138 -4.15 -10.00 -32.83
C ARG A 138 -5.36 -9.18 -32.37
N GLU A 139 -6.57 -9.58 -32.74
CA GLU A 139 -7.80 -8.84 -32.41
C GLU A 139 -7.96 -8.62 -30.90
N ARG A 140 -7.69 -9.68 -30.12
CA ARG A 140 -7.71 -9.66 -28.65
C ARG A 140 -6.46 -9.01 -28.04
N CYS A 141 -5.37 -8.84 -28.78
CA CYS A 141 -4.08 -8.39 -28.25
C CYS A 141 -3.79 -6.89 -28.49
N THR A 142 -3.93 -6.40 -29.73
CA THR A 142 -3.56 -5.02 -30.11
C THR A 142 -4.38 -4.53 -31.30
N SER A 143 -4.54 -3.23 -31.46
CA SER A 143 -5.05 -2.61 -32.71
C SER A 143 -3.96 -1.79 -33.42
N SER A 144 -2.76 -1.72 -32.84
CA SER A 144 -1.66 -0.92 -33.38
C SER A 144 -1.06 -1.58 -34.63
N PRO A 145 -0.82 -0.81 -35.71
CA PRO A 145 -0.10 -1.31 -36.88
C PRO A 145 1.37 -1.59 -36.58
N LYS A 146 1.95 -0.91 -35.57
CA LYS A 146 3.36 -1.08 -35.17
C LYS A 146 3.60 -2.32 -34.30
N GLY A 147 2.56 -3.12 -34.03
CA GLY A 147 2.61 -4.25 -33.10
C GLY A 147 2.27 -3.87 -31.66
N ARG A 148 2.27 -4.87 -30.78
CA ARG A 148 1.93 -4.73 -29.36
C ARG A 148 3.09 -4.09 -28.61
N SER A 149 2.79 -3.18 -27.69
CA SER A 149 3.80 -2.55 -26.86
C SER A 149 3.50 -2.70 -25.38
N ILE A 150 4.50 -3.04 -24.57
CA ILE A 150 4.38 -3.23 -23.13
C ILE A 150 5.45 -2.39 -22.43
N SER A 151 5.02 -1.49 -21.54
CA SER A 151 5.94 -0.75 -20.67
C SER A 151 6.30 -1.58 -19.43
N ILE A 152 7.59 -1.69 -19.12
CA ILE A 152 8.12 -2.35 -17.92
C ILE A 152 8.41 -1.27 -16.89
N HIS A 153 7.72 -1.31 -15.75
CA HIS A 153 8.02 -0.39 -14.64
C HIS A 153 9.38 -0.76 -14.02
N PRO A 154 10.18 0.19 -13.50
CA PRO A 154 11.42 -0.14 -12.79
C PRO A 154 11.18 -1.14 -11.66
N GLU A 155 10.14 -0.91 -10.86
CA GLU A 155 9.73 -1.82 -9.76
C GLU A 155 8.69 -2.87 -10.20
N GLU A 156 8.67 -3.31 -11.46
CA GLU A 156 7.61 -4.22 -11.93
C GLU A 156 7.60 -5.56 -11.16
N LYS A 157 8.77 -6.06 -10.73
CA LYS A 157 8.86 -7.26 -9.89
C LYS A 157 8.09 -7.10 -8.58
N PHE A 158 8.33 -6.01 -7.87
CA PHE A 158 7.61 -5.67 -6.63
C PHE A 158 6.10 -5.54 -6.87
N ILE A 159 5.69 -4.87 -7.94
CA ILE A 159 4.26 -4.73 -8.26
C ILE A 159 3.63 -6.11 -8.59
N ALA A 160 4.37 -6.99 -9.27
CA ALA A 160 3.93 -8.36 -9.55
C ALA A 160 3.76 -9.18 -8.26
N GLU A 161 4.68 -9.08 -7.30
CA GLU A 161 4.57 -9.71 -5.98
C GLU A 161 3.30 -9.25 -5.23
N LEU A 162 3.02 -7.94 -5.21
CA LEU A 162 1.79 -7.40 -4.61
C LEU A 162 0.52 -7.95 -5.29
N ARG A 163 0.55 -8.18 -6.61
CA ARG A 163 -0.57 -8.81 -7.34
C ARG A 163 -0.71 -10.28 -6.96
N GLN A 164 0.40 -11.03 -6.90
CA GLN A 164 0.39 -12.44 -6.56
C GLN A 164 -0.20 -12.69 -5.17
N ARG A 165 0.18 -11.87 -4.17
CA ARG A 165 -0.38 -11.95 -2.81
C ARG A 165 -1.91 -11.84 -2.80
N GLN A 166 -2.50 -10.98 -3.64
CA GLN A 166 -3.96 -10.82 -3.74
C GLN A 166 -4.69 -12.05 -4.33
N LEU A 167 -4.00 -12.87 -5.11
CA LEU A 167 -4.58 -14.07 -5.72
C LEU A 167 -4.68 -15.23 -4.71
N THR A 168 -3.81 -15.25 -3.70
CA THR A 168 -3.78 -16.29 -2.67
C THR A 168 -4.77 -16.01 -1.53
N THR A 169 -5.30 -17.07 -0.90
CA THR A 169 -6.18 -16.94 0.27
C THR A 169 -5.43 -16.33 1.47
N ALA A 170 -4.19 -16.77 1.72
CA ALA A 170 -3.34 -16.24 2.79
C ALA A 170 -3.02 -14.75 2.59
N GLY A 171 -2.61 -14.34 1.39
CA GLY A 171 -2.32 -12.93 1.12
C GLY A 171 -3.58 -12.05 1.18
N ARG A 172 -4.76 -12.57 0.80
CA ARG A 172 -6.03 -11.86 1.03
C ARG A 172 -6.37 -11.72 2.52
N ALA A 173 -6.03 -12.70 3.35
CA ALA A 173 -6.23 -12.60 4.80
C ALA A 173 -5.35 -11.48 5.38
N LYS A 174 -4.05 -11.46 5.06
CA LYS A 174 -3.13 -10.38 5.46
C LYS A 174 -3.58 -9.00 5.00
N LEU A 175 -4.07 -8.88 3.77
CA LEU A 175 -4.61 -7.60 3.27
C LEU A 175 -5.85 -7.12 4.04
N ARG A 176 -6.64 -8.03 4.63
CA ARG A 176 -7.82 -7.68 5.45
C ARG A 176 -7.45 -7.19 6.85
N GLU A 177 -6.29 -7.54 7.38
CA GLU A 177 -5.84 -7.05 8.71
C GLU A 177 -5.77 -5.52 8.77
N ARG A 178 -5.60 -4.88 7.60
CA ARG A 178 -5.64 -3.43 7.45
C ARG A 178 -6.96 -2.79 7.91
N VAL A 179 -8.08 -3.53 7.92
CA VAL A 179 -9.37 -3.04 8.44
C VAL A 179 -9.25 -2.50 9.86
N ALA A 180 -8.35 -3.08 10.66
CA ALA A 180 -8.14 -2.62 12.03
C ALA A 180 -7.52 -1.21 12.10
N VAL A 181 -6.73 -0.79 11.10
CA VAL A 181 -6.23 0.58 10.98
C VAL A 181 -7.38 1.55 10.67
N GLU A 182 -8.32 1.14 9.81
CA GLU A 182 -9.51 1.94 9.48
C GLU A 182 -10.41 2.14 10.71
N HIS A 183 -10.55 1.11 11.56
CA HIS A 183 -11.26 1.23 12.83
C HIS A 183 -10.60 2.25 13.77
N SER A 184 -9.27 2.21 13.93
CA SER A 184 -8.55 3.20 14.75
C SER A 184 -8.66 4.62 14.19
N LEU A 185 -8.55 4.79 12.86
CA LEU A 185 -8.79 6.08 12.21
C LEU A 185 -10.22 6.59 12.45
N SER A 186 -11.22 5.70 12.45
CA SER A 186 -12.60 6.04 12.76
C SER A 186 -12.78 6.50 14.20
N HIS A 187 -12.20 5.78 15.18
CA HIS A 187 -12.27 6.17 16.59
C HIS A 187 -11.61 7.53 16.85
N ILE A 188 -10.39 7.72 16.34
CA ILE A 188 -9.66 9.00 16.42
C ILE A 188 -10.48 10.10 15.73
N GLY A 189 -11.05 9.78 14.56
CA GLY A 189 -11.94 10.66 13.80
C GLY A 189 -13.12 11.14 14.61
N ARG A 190 -13.81 10.22 15.29
CA ARG A 190 -14.99 10.51 16.12
C ARG A 190 -14.69 11.42 17.31
N TRP A 191 -13.53 11.26 17.95
CA TRP A 191 -13.16 12.10 19.09
C TRP A 191 -12.67 13.49 18.70
N GLN A 192 -11.92 13.60 17.60
CA GLN A 192 -11.38 14.88 17.14
C GLN A 192 -12.38 15.68 16.31
N GLY A 193 -13.30 15.00 15.63
CA GLY A 193 -14.23 15.57 14.67
C GLY A 193 -13.61 15.85 13.29
N ASP A 194 -14.36 16.59 12.48
CA ASP A 194 -14.04 16.90 11.08
C ASP A 194 -13.43 18.29 10.87
N LYS A 195 -13.32 19.09 11.93
CA LYS A 195 -12.74 20.44 11.89
C LYS A 195 -11.36 20.46 12.54
N ALA A 196 -10.40 21.09 11.86
CA ALA A 196 -9.09 21.34 12.44
C ALA A 196 -9.24 22.31 13.63
N ARG A 197 -8.66 21.96 14.78
CA ARG A 197 -8.72 22.80 15.99
C ARG A 197 -7.81 24.02 15.90
N TYR A 198 -6.71 23.91 15.14
CA TYR A 198 -5.67 24.94 15.06
C TYR A 198 -5.35 25.33 13.62
N ILE A 199 -4.67 26.46 13.46
CA ILE A 199 -4.03 26.85 12.21
C ILE A 199 -2.59 26.34 12.21
N GLY A 200 -2.21 25.60 11.16
CA GLY A 200 -0.86 25.09 10.94
C GLY A 200 -0.70 23.60 11.25
N VAL A 201 0.22 22.93 10.53
CA VAL A 201 0.44 21.48 10.64
C VAL A 201 0.92 21.09 12.04
N ARG A 202 1.88 21.83 12.61
CA ARG A 202 2.50 21.49 13.91
C ARG A 202 1.50 21.41 15.06
N LYS A 203 0.60 22.40 15.18
CA LYS A 203 -0.42 22.41 16.25
C LYS A 203 -1.47 21.31 16.05
N ASN A 204 -1.86 21.02 14.81
CA ASN A 204 -2.79 19.92 14.54
C ASN A 204 -2.14 18.54 14.71
N LEU A 205 -0.83 18.41 14.46
CA LEU A 205 -0.09 17.19 14.79
C LEU A 205 -0.06 16.95 16.30
N PHE A 206 0.18 17.99 17.10
CA PHE A 206 0.08 17.90 18.56
C PHE A 206 -1.31 17.42 19.02
N ASP A 207 -2.37 18.00 18.46
CA ASP A 207 -3.75 17.57 18.79
C ASP A 207 -4.01 16.10 18.38
N LEU A 208 -3.52 15.67 17.22
CA LEU A 208 -3.64 14.27 16.80
C LEU A 208 -2.86 13.32 17.72
N ARG A 209 -1.65 13.70 18.15
CA ARG A 209 -0.86 12.92 19.11
C ARG A 209 -1.59 12.77 20.44
N ARG A 210 -2.19 13.84 20.96
CA ARG A 210 -3.04 13.79 22.17
C ARG A 210 -4.19 12.79 22.01
N THR A 211 -4.89 12.81 20.88
CA THR A 211 -5.99 11.86 20.61
C THR A 211 -5.50 10.43 20.43
N ALA A 212 -4.32 10.22 19.84
CA ALA A 212 -3.69 8.90 19.72
C ALA A 212 -3.31 8.31 21.09
N VAL A 213 -2.84 9.13 22.03
CA VAL A 213 -2.60 8.70 23.42
C VAL A 213 -3.91 8.23 24.06
N VAL A 214 -5.00 8.98 23.92
CA VAL A 214 -6.33 8.56 24.42
C VAL A 214 -6.77 7.24 23.78
N HIS A 215 -6.55 7.06 22.47
CA HIS A 215 -6.81 5.79 21.79
C HIS A 215 -6.05 4.64 22.44
N ASN A 216 -4.75 4.83 22.68
CA ASN A 216 -3.91 3.80 23.29
C ASN A 216 -4.35 3.47 24.72
N LEU A 217 -4.79 4.46 25.51
CA LEU A 217 -5.35 4.20 26.84
C LEU A 217 -6.60 3.31 26.77
N HIS A 218 -7.48 3.54 25.79
CA HIS A 218 -8.64 2.64 25.57
C HIS A 218 -8.23 1.24 25.12
N VAL A 219 -7.18 1.10 24.31
CA VAL A 219 -6.64 -0.21 23.91
C VAL A 219 -6.08 -0.95 25.12
N LEU A 220 -5.21 -0.29 25.90
CA LEU A 220 -4.63 -0.86 27.12
C LEU A 220 -5.69 -1.25 28.14
N ALA A 221 -6.70 -0.40 28.36
CA ALA A 221 -7.79 -0.70 29.28
C ALA A 221 -8.55 -1.99 28.88
N ARG A 222 -8.69 -2.29 27.58
CA ARG A 222 -9.29 -3.54 27.10
C ARG A 222 -8.36 -4.73 27.33
N ILE A 223 -7.08 -4.58 26.99
CA ILE A 223 -6.07 -5.63 27.19
C ILE A 223 -6.01 -6.06 28.66
N PHE A 224 -6.07 -5.10 29.59
CA PHE A 224 -6.02 -5.40 31.03
C PHE A 224 -7.37 -5.81 31.64
N ALA A 225 -8.49 -5.59 30.95
CA ALA A 225 -9.82 -5.99 31.41
C ALA A 225 -10.21 -7.42 31.00
N GLU A 226 -9.55 -7.99 29.97
CA GLU A 226 -9.73 -9.38 29.59
C GLU A 226 -8.83 -10.27 30.47
N PRO A 227 -9.39 -11.15 31.33
CA PRO A 227 -8.57 -12.09 32.07
C PRO A 227 -7.87 -13.03 31.08
N THR A 228 -6.56 -13.17 31.24
CA THR A 228 -5.74 -14.11 30.46
C THR A 228 -6.39 -15.50 30.54
N PRO A 229 -6.62 -16.23 29.41
CA PRO A 229 -7.12 -17.59 29.50
C PRO A 229 -6.15 -18.43 30.32
N SER A 230 -6.62 -18.91 31.47
CA SER A 230 -5.85 -19.75 32.38
C SER A 230 -5.39 -21.00 31.63
N THR A 231 -4.12 -21.03 31.23
CA THR A 231 -3.47 -22.26 30.81
C THR A 231 -3.13 -22.99 32.11
N ASN A 232 -4.05 -23.81 32.61
CA ASN A 232 -3.73 -24.77 33.67
C ASN A 232 -2.66 -25.72 33.11
N PRO A 233 -1.43 -25.77 33.67
CA PRO A 233 -0.54 -26.87 33.38
C PRO A 233 -1.12 -28.11 34.07
N THR A 234 -1.64 -29.04 33.29
CA THR A 234 -1.89 -30.41 33.77
C THR A 234 -0.54 -30.99 34.18
N ILE A 235 -0.23 -30.97 35.47
CA ILE A 235 0.81 -31.83 36.04
C ILE A 235 0.22 -33.24 36.01
N VAL A 236 0.73 -34.07 35.10
CA VAL A 236 0.53 -35.51 35.15
C VAL A 236 1.64 -36.05 36.05
N ASN A 237 1.25 -36.60 37.20
CA ASN A 237 2.09 -37.54 37.95
C ASN A 237 2.07 -38.91 37.26
#